data_AF-A0A0G1SWS7-F1
#
_entry.id   AF-A0A0G1SWS7-F1
#
_cell.length_a   1.000
_cell.length_b   1.000
_cell.length_c   1.000
_cell.angle_alpha   90.00
_cell.angle_beta   90.00
_cell.angle_gamma   90.00
#
_symmetry.space_group_name_H-M   'P 1'
#
loop_
_entity.id
_entity.type
_entity.pdbx_description
1 polymer ?
#
loop_
_entity_poly.entity_id
_entity_poly.type
_entity_poly.pdbx_seq_one_letter_code
_entity_poly.pdbx_strand_id
1 'polypeptide(L)'
;MWITDTEGVSLTPPKRGKDPQHTRMRFFTMFRMTLSKRGPAHRVLRGEAPNGMCGGTRGGFTLVELLIAIAIIGILSTVATVSLTKARRHARDTKRASDIQQMRNALLIYSNQKAGYPDGSVTECTTIGCVLGEGQAQCLDDSVAGLHASGTCDGLIIMQRVPKEIVATHPPYRYLKTATGYTISFTLEGAVGDLSGGNCIAKPENITCSP
;
A
#
# COMPACT_ATOMS: atom_id res chain seq x y z
N MET A 1 32.49 35.32 26.11
CA MET A 1 31.64 36.52 26.24
C MET A 1 30.32 36.05 26.80
N TRP A 2 30.13 36.20 28.12
CA TRP A 2 28.91 35.80 28.83
C TRP A 2 28.14 37.07 29.15
N ILE A 3 26.87 37.16 28.72
CA ILE A 3 25.96 38.23 29.12
C ILE A 3 25.18 37.69 30.33
N THR A 4 25.15 38.46 31.42
CA THR A 4 24.41 38.17 32.65
C THR A 4 23.24 39.13 32.77
N ASP A 5 22.01 38.62 32.77
CA ASP A 5 20.82 39.38 33.20
C ASP A 5 20.55 39.16 34.71
N THR A 6 19.91 40.15 35.31
CA THR A 6 19.79 40.44 36.75
C THR A 6 18.65 39.70 37.48
N GLU A 7 18.26 38.52 37.00
CA GLU A 7 17.33 37.63 37.71
C GLU A 7 18.05 36.32 38.01
N GLY A 8 18.49 36.17 39.26
CA GLY A 8 19.37 35.10 39.74
C GLY A 8 18.76 33.69 39.74
N VAL A 9 18.46 33.14 38.56
CA VAL A 9 18.09 31.74 38.35
C VAL A 9 19.19 31.06 37.54
N SER A 10 20.04 30.30 38.23
CA SER A 10 21.14 29.55 37.64
C SER A 10 20.63 28.36 36.83
N LEU A 11 20.47 28.52 35.51
CA LEU A 11 20.22 27.41 34.60
C LEU A 11 21.53 26.67 34.32
N THR A 12 21.76 25.56 35.03
CA THR A 12 22.82 24.62 34.66
C THR A 12 22.42 23.87 33.38
N PRO A 13 23.36 23.57 32.47
CA PRO A 13 23.06 22.85 31.24
C PRO A 13 22.54 21.42 31.57
N PRO A 14 21.50 20.92 30.89
CA PRO A 14 21.01 19.57 31.14
C PRO A 14 22.11 18.54 30.82
N LYS A 15 22.40 17.66 31.79
CA LYS A 15 23.34 16.57 31.59
C LYS A 15 22.82 15.65 30.48
N ARG A 16 23.59 15.56 29.40
CA ARG A 16 23.37 14.62 28.29
C ARG A 16 23.44 13.19 28.82
N GLY A 17 22.27 12.60 29.05
CA GLY A 17 22.11 11.18 29.36
C GLY A 17 22.68 10.35 28.21
N LYS A 18 23.63 9.50 28.54
CA LYS A 18 24.28 8.57 27.63
C LYS A 18 23.42 7.31 27.64
N ASP A 19 22.46 7.19 26.73
CA ASP A 19 21.66 5.98 26.57
C ASP A 19 22.34 5.05 25.56
N PRO A 20 22.93 3.91 25.98
CA PRO A 20 23.48 2.94 25.07
C PRO A 20 22.48 1.81 24.86
N GLN A 21 22.11 1.65 23.60
CA GLN A 21 21.88 0.39 22.90
C GLN A 21 20.61 -0.41 23.24
N HIS A 22 19.74 -0.45 22.21
CA HIS A 22 19.04 -1.65 21.76
C HIS A 22 18.27 -2.45 22.81
N THR A 23 17.02 -2.05 23.08
CA THR A 23 15.99 -3.05 23.35
C THR A 23 15.16 -3.24 22.10
N ARG A 24 15.65 -4.16 21.25
CA ARG A 24 14.96 -4.66 20.06
C ARG A 24 13.53 -5.05 20.42
N MET A 25 12.57 -4.36 19.82
CA MET A 25 11.17 -4.76 19.72
C MET A 25 11.12 -6.17 19.13
N ARG A 26 10.95 -7.19 19.99
CA ARG A 26 10.58 -8.55 19.56
C ARG A 26 9.06 -8.63 19.45
N PHE A 27 8.53 -7.92 18.46
CA PHE A 27 7.21 -8.21 17.92
C PHE A 27 7.42 -9.06 16.66
N PHE A 28 6.67 -10.15 16.54
CA PHE A 28 6.70 -11.11 15.42
C PHE A 28 7.94 -12.02 15.31
N THR A 29 8.11 -12.97 16.24
CA THR A 29 8.53 -14.32 15.80
C THR A 29 7.32 -15.05 15.23
N MET A 30 7.09 -14.73 13.97
CA MET A 30 6.44 -15.56 12.97
C MET A 30 6.91 -17.01 13.15
N PHE A 31 5.95 -17.92 13.33
CA PHE A 31 5.96 -19.28 12.83
C PHE A 31 7.36 -19.89 12.67
N ARG A 32 7.93 -20.36 13.78
CA ARG A 32 9.13 -21.20 13.76
C ARG A 32 8.74 -22.58 13.22
N MET A 33 8.52 -22.66 11.92
CA MET A 33 8.47 -23.92 11.17
C MET A 33 9.90 -24.47 11.19
N THR A 34 10.23 -25.21 12.25
CA THR A 34 11.43 -26.02 12.27
C THR A 34 11.37 -26.97 11.08
N LEU A 35 12.15 -26.67 10.05
CA LEU A 35 12.52 -27.63 9.02
C LEU A 35 13.03 -28.87 9.75
N SER A 36 12.16 -29.88 9.80
CA SER A 36 12.45 -31.19 10.35
C SER A 36 13.61 -31.78 9.55
N LYS A 37 14.66 -32.13 10.27
CA LYS A 37 15.90 -32.67 9.72
C LYS A 37 15.59 -33.89 8.85
N ARG A 38 16.13 -33.84 7.63
CA ARG A 38 16.39 -35.01 6.78
C ARG A 38 17.21 -36.02 7.60
N GLY A 39 16.65 -37.19 7.84
CA GLY A 39 17.41 -38.41 8.13
C GLY A 39 17.43 -39.28 6.86
N PRO A 40 18.58 -39.83 6.45
CA PRO A 40 18.64 -40.74 5.32
C PRO A 40 18.59 -42.21 5.77
N ALA A 41 18.39 -43.05 4.75
CA ALA A 41 18.75 -44.45 4.66
C ALA A 41 17.76 -45.50 5.18
N HIS A 42 16.97 -45.98 4.21
CA HIS A 42 17.13 -47.33 3.67
C HIS A 42 16.94 -48.49 4.66
N ARG A 43 15.73 -49.06 4.66
CA ARG A 43 15.54 -50.47 4.99
C ARG A 43 14.57 -51.10 3.99
N VAL A 44 15.15 -51.77 3.01
CA VAL A 44 14.51 -52.81 2.21
C VAL A 44 14.10 -53.92 3.17
N LEU A 45 12.80 -54.21 3.23
CA LEU A 45 12.32 -55.55 3.54
C LEU A 45 11.29 -55.92 2.47
N ARG A 46 11.66 -56.95 1.71
CA ARG A 46 10.80 -57.71 0.80
C ARG A 46 9.51 -58.12 1.51
N GLY A 47 8.41 -58.01 0.77
CA GLY A 47 7.13 -58.64 1.05
C GLY A 47 6.33 -58.69 -0.24
N GLU A 48 6.63 -59.66 -1.11
CA GLU A 48 5.68 -60.11 -2.12
C GLU A 48 4.44 -60.65 -1.40
N ALA A 49 3.36 -59.87 -1.41
CA ALA A 49 2.03 -60.38 -1.10
C ALA A 49 1.37 -60.80 -2.43
N PRO A 50 0.86 -62.04 -2.55
CA PRO A 50 0.19 -62.49 -3.76
C PRO A 50 -1.21 -61.87 -3.89
N ASN A 51 -1.58 -61.70 -5.15
CA ASN A 51 -2.87 -61.29 -5.71
C ASN A 51 -4.10 -61.78 -4.92
N GLY A 52 -5.06 -60.90 -4.64
CA GLY A 52 -6.36 -61.30 -4.09
C GLY A 52 -7.27 -60.17 -3.59
N MET A 53 -7.85 -59.43 -4.55
CA MET A 53 -9.16 -58.76 -4.49
C MET A 53 -9.59 -58.01 -3.21
N CYS A 54 -9.62 -56.68 -3.30
CA CYS A 54 -10.81 -55.91 -2.94
C CYS A 54 -11.12 -54.98 -4.11
N GLY A 55 -12.04 -55.45 -4.96
CA GLY A 55 -12.64 -54.64 -6.01
C GLY A 55 -13.46 -53.52 -5.39
N GLY A 56 -12.83 -52.38 -5.14
CA GLY A 56 -13.54 -51.12 -5.18
C GLY A 56 -14.06 -50.99 -6.60
N THR A 57 -15.37 -51.03 -6.79
CA THR A 57 -16.02 -50.73 -8.06
C THR A 57 -15.57 -49.33 -8.48
N ARG A 58 -14.50 -49.26 -9.25
CA ARG A 58 -14.03 -48.02 -9.89
C ARG A 58 -15.04 -47.74 -10.98
N GLY A 59 -16.15 -47.10 -10.61
CA GLY A 59 -17.12 -46.56 -11.54
C GLY A 59 -16.39 -45.61 -12.48
N GLY A 60 -16.26 -46.02 -13.73
CA GLY A 60 -15.79 -45.13 -14.79
C GLY A 60 -16.86 -44.08 -15.05
N PHE A 61 -16.46 -42.82 -15.15
CA PHE A 61 -17.34 -41.74 -15.61
C PHE A 61 -17.86 -42.09 -17.01
N THR A 62 -19.16 -41.96 -17.19
CA THR A 62 -19.76 -42.08 -18.53
C THR A 62 -19.38 -40.86 -19.37
N LEU A 63 -19.26 -41.04 -20.69
CA LEU A 63 -18.99 -39.92 -21.61
C LEU A 63 -20.06 -38.82 -21.51
N VAL A 64 -21.30 -39.21 -21.21
CA VAL A 64 -22.43 -38.28 -21.06
C VAL A 64 -22.32 -37.44 -19.78
N GLU A 65 -21.88 -38.04 -18.66
CA GLU A 65 -21.64 -37.31 -17.41
C GLU A 65 -20.57 -36.23 -17.57
N LEU A 66 -19.46 -36.55 -18.25
CA LEU A 66 -18.40 -35.57 -18.50
C LEU A 66 -18.88 -34.45 -19.44
N LEU A 67 -19.69 -34.79 -20.45
CA LEU A 67 -20.21 -33.83 -21.42
C LEU A 67 -21.17 -32.81 -20.78
N ILE A 68 -22.07 -33.27 -19.90
CA ILE A 68 -22.99 -32.37 -19.19
C ILE A 68 -22.23 -31.50 -18.19
N ALA A 69 -21.19 -32.03 -17.53
CA ALA A 69 -20.41 -31.27 -16.56
C ALA A 69 -19.71 -30.06 -17.18
N ILE A 70 -19.04 -30.25 -18.33
CA ILE A 70 -18.37 -29.13 -19.02
C ILE A 70 -19.36 -28.11 -19.58
N ALA A 71 -20.57 -28.55 -19.97
CA ALA A 71 -21.64 -27.66 -20.42
C ALA A 71 -22.12 -26.74 -19.28
N ILE A 72 -22.33 -27.29 -18.08
CA ILE A 72 -22.74 -26.51 -16.91
C ILE A 72 -21.63 -25.56 -16.44
N ILE A 73 -20.38 -26.04 -16.37
CA ILE A 73 -19.23 -25.20 -16.00
C ILE A 73 -19.08 -24.05 -16.99
N GLY A 74 -19.27 -24.32 -18.29
CA GLY A 74 -19.25 -23.29 -19.34
C GLY A 74 -20.25 -22.17 -19.04
N ILE A 75 -21.51 -22.50 -18.78
CA ILE A 75 -22.56 -21.52 -18.48
C ILE A 75 -22.22 -20.72 -17.21
N LEU A 76 -21.86 -21.39 -16.13
CA LEU A 76 -21.55 -20.74 -14.86
C LEU A 76 -20.32 -19.82 -14.96
N SER A 77 -19.31 -20.22 -15.74
CA SER A 77 -18.06 -19.44 -15.90
C SER A 77 -18.29 -18.09 -16.58
N THR A 78 -19.24 -17.99 -17.52
CA THR A 78 -19.54 -16.74 -18.23
C THR A 78 -20.21 -15.70 -17.31
N VAL A 79 -21.15 -16.11 -16.46
CA VAL A 79 -21.82 -15.19 -15.53
C VAL A 79 -20.85 -14.76 -14.42
N ALA A 80 -20.03 -15.69 -13.93
CA ALA A 80 -19.05 -15.40 -12.88
C ALA A 80 -17.94 -14.43 -13.32
N THR A 81 -17.54 -14.45 -14.60
CA THR A 81 -16.48 -13.56 -15.10
C THR A 81 -16.94 -12.09 -15.18
N VAL A 82 -18.19 -11.83 -15.56
CA VAL A 82 -18.75 -10.46 -15.60
C VAL A 82 -18.89 -9.87 -14.20
N SER A 83 -19.33 -10.65 -13.21
CA SER A 83 -19.43 -10.16 -11.83
C SER A 83 -18.05 -9.88 -11.21
N LEU A 84 -17.07 -10.76 -11.48
CA LEU A 84 -15.71 -10.60 -10.98
C LEU A 84 -15.00 -9.36 -11.55
N THR A 85 -15.21 -9.04 -12.83
CA THR A 85 -14.62 -7.83 -13.43
C THR A 85 -15.15 -6.55 -12.81
N LYS A 86 -16.47 -6.48 -12.55
CA LYS A 86 -17.10 -5.36 -11.82
C LYS A 86 -16.59 -5.25 -10.38
N ALA A 87 -16.50 -6.37 -9.66
CA ALA A 87 -16.00 -6.40 -8.29
C ALA A 87 -14.53 -5.94 -8.20
N ARG A 88 -13.67 -6.39 -9.14
CA ARG A 88 -12.27 -5.96 -9.22
C ARG A 88 -12.14 -4.47 -9.52
N ARG A 89 -12.96 -3.93 -10.42
CA ARG A 89 -13.02 -2.48 -10.71
C ARG A 89 -13.37 -1.69 -9.46
N HIS A 90 -14.46 -2.04 -8.79
CA HIS A 90 -14.88 -1.37 -7.57
C HIS A 90 -13.82 -1.47 -6.45
N ALA A 91 -13.17 -2.63 -6.28
CA ALA A 91 -12.10 -2.79 -5.31
C ALA A 91 -10.88 -1.89 -5.60
N ARG A 92 -10.53 -1.70 -6.88
CA ARG A 92 -9.49 -0.73 -7.27
C ARG A 92 -9.91 0.69 -6.91
N ASP A 93 -11.11 1.11 -7.32
CA ASP A 93 -11.57 2.47 -7.07
C ASP A 93 -11.70 2.80 -5.57
N THR A 94 -12.19 1.85 -4.75
CA THR A 94 -12.22 1.99 -3.29
C THR A 94 -10.82 2.13 -2.70
N LYS A 95 -9.85 1.38 -3.23
CA LYS A 95 -8.44 1.53 -2.85
C LYS A 95 -7.92 2.92 -3.23
N ARG A 96 -8.17 3.39 -4.46
CA ARG A 96 -7.76 4.73 -4.92
C ARG A 96 -8.32 5.82 -4.00
N ALA A 97 -9.62 5.76 -3.69
CA ALA A 97 -10.26 6.71 -2.79
C ALA A 97 -9.62 6.69 -1.40
N SER A 98 -9.35 5.51 -0.83
CA SER A 98 -8.67 5.37 0.46
C SER A 98 -7.23 5.91 0.43
N ASP A 99 -6.47 5.62 -0.61
CA ASP A 99 -5.10 6.10 -0.81
C ASP A 99 -5.05 7.64 -0.83
N ILE A 100 -6.01 8.27 -1.53
CA ILE A 100 -6.13 9.73 -1.56
C ILE A 100 -6.53 10.30 -0.20
N GLN A 101 -7.44 9.66 0.55
CA GLN A 101 -7.78 10.13 1.90
C GLN A 101 -6.59 10.02 2.86
N GLN A 102 -5.79 8.96 2.77
CA GLN A 102 -4.55 8.83 3.54
C GLN A 102 -3.56 9.95 3.21
N MET A 103 -3.40 10.28 1.92
CA MET A 103 -2.59 11.40 1.47
C MET A 103 -3.09 12.74 2.01
N ARG A 104 -4.40 13.00 1.97
CA ARG A 104 -4.99 14.23 2.52
C ARG A 104 -4.66 14.38 4.00
N ASN A 105 -4.87 13.32 4.79
CA ASN A 105 -4.58 13.33 6.22
C ASN A 105 -3.08 13.57 6.50
N ALA A 106 -2.20 12.95 5.72
CA ALA A 106 -0.76 13.16 5.83
C ALA A 106 -0.35 14.61 5.51
N LEU A 107 -0.94 15.21 4.47
CA LEU A 107 -0.73 16.61 4.13
C LEU A 107 -1.30 17.58 5.17
N LEU A 108 -2.39 17.22 5.85
CA LEU A 108 -2.91 17.99 6.99
C LEU A 108 -1.94 17.95 8.18
N ILE A 109 -1.36 16.78 8.49
CA ILE A 109 -0.34 16.66 9.53
C ILE A 109 0.88 17.51 9.20
N TYR A 110 1.36 17.47 7.95
CA TYR A 110 2.45 18.32 7.48
C TYR A 110 2.11 19.82 7.65
N SER A 111 0.91 20.22 7.22
CA SER A 111 0.45 21.61 7.33
C SER A 111 0.36 22.11 8.76
N ASN A 112 -0.01 21.25 9.71
CA ASN A 112 -0.04 21.60 11.13
C ASN A 112 1.37 21.83 11.70
N GLN A 113 2.39 21.21 11.13
CA GLN A 113 3.78 21.32 11.60
C GLN A 113 4.55 22.46 10.93
N LYS A 114 4.31 22.72 9.63
CA LYS A 114 5.07 23.70 8.84
C LYS A 114 4.28 24.92 8.39
N ALA A 115 3.02 25.05 8.83
CA ALA A 115 2.12 26.15 8.46
C ALA A 115 1.98 26.34 6.93
N GLY A 116 2.03 25.24 6.18
CA GLY A 116 1.96 25.25 4.71
C GLY A 116 2.00 23.83 4.14
N TYR A 117 1.85 23.71 2.82
CA TYR A 117 1.94 22.43 2.12
C TYR A 117 3.30 22.25 1.45
N PRO A 118 3.75 21.00 1.23
CA PRO A 118 5.02 20.73 0.57
C PRO A 118 5.12 21.49 -0.75
N ASP A 119 6.24 22.17 -0.98
CA ASP A 119 6.45 22.90 -2.23
C ASP A 119 6.46 21.96 -3.43
N GLY A 120 6.74 20.68 -3.19
CA GLY A 120 6.99 19.73 -4.26
C GLY A 120 8.20 20.16 -5.09
N SER A 121 9.05 21.07 -4.58
CA SER A 121 10.20 21.63 -5.28
C SER A 121 11.39 20.66 -5.27
N VAL A 122 11.11 19.39 -5.51
CA VAL A 122 12.13 18.44 -5.94
C VAL A 122 12.40 18.69 -7.41
N THR A 123 13.65 18.50 -7.83
CA THR A 123 14.20 18.79 -9.16
C THR A 123 13.42 18.19 -10.35
N GLU A 124 12.47 17.28 -10.09
CA GLU A 124 11.66 16.58 -11.09
C GLU A 124 10.17 16.94 -11.09
N CYS A 125 9.70 17.80 -10.18
CA CYS A 125 8.34 18.30 -10.27
C CYS A 125 8.24 19.39 -11.32
N THR A 126 7.64 19.02 -12.44
CA THR A 126 7.34 19.93 -13.55
C THR A 126 6.30 20.97 -13.15
N THR A 127 6.08 21.97 -14.01
CA THR A 127 4.97 22.94 -13.90
C THR A 127 3.59 22.29 -13.77
N ILE A 128 3.45 21.02 -14.18
CA ILE A 128 2.21 20.22 -14.15
C ILE A 128 2.10 19.41 -12.84
N GLY A 129 3.00 19.61 -11.88
CA GLY A 129 3.02 18.95 -10.58
C GLY A 129 3.86 17.67 -10.51
N CYS A 130 3.93 17.11 -9.31
CA CYS A 130 4.68 15.92 -8.93
C CYS A 130 3.85 14.65 -9.16
N VAL A 131 4.44 13.61 -9.76
CA VAL A 131 3.81 12.29 -9.84
C VAL A 131 4.00 11.55 -8.52
N LEU A 132 2.90 11.23 -7.83
CA LEU A 132 2.93 10.57 -6.52
C LEU A 132 3.25 9.08 -6.62
N GLY A 133 4.06 8.61 -5.66
CA GLY A 133 4.46 7.23 -5.45
C GLY A 133 5.48 6.68 -6.45
N GLU A 134 6.05 7.55 -7.29
CA GLU A 134 7.17 7.28 -8.20
C GLU A 134 8.18 8.45 -8.15
N GLY A 135 9.38 8.23 -8.70
CA GLY A 135 10.44 9.25 -8.74
C GLY A 135 10.73 9.86 -7.37
N GLN A 136 10.59 11.18 -7.27
CA GLN A 136 10.88 11.99 -6.08
C GLN A 136 9.69 12.23 -5.15
N ALA A 137 8.55 11.55 -5.33
CA ALA A 137 7.40 11.68 -4.43
C ALA A 137 6.95 10.31 -3.90
N GLN A 138 7.90 9.52 -3.39
CA GLN A 138 7.68 8.18 -2.86
C GLN A 138 7.51 8.17 -1.34
N CYS A 139 7.91 9.22 -0.64
CA CYS A 139 7.71 9.38 0.79
C CYS A 139 7.50 10.87 1.15
N LEU A 140 6.86 11.13 2.31
CA LEU A 140 6.55 12.46 2.83
C LEU A 140 7.17 12.62 4.22
N ASP A 141 8.00 13.64 4.40
CA ASP A 141 8.60 14.02 5.68
C ASP A 141 8.33 15.49 6.03
N ASP A 142 8.89 15.96 7.14
CA ASP A 142 8.75 17.33 7.62
C ASP A 142 9.80 18.29 7.06
N SER A 143 10.53 17.96 5.99
CA SER A 143 11.41 18.96 5.35
C SER A 143 10.60 19.97 4.53
N VAL A 144 11.21 21.10 4.14
CA VAL A 144 10.53 22.13 3.31
C VAL A 144 10.10 21.58 1.93
N ALA A 145 10.89 20.65 1.38
CA ALA A 145 10.52 19.93 0.15
C ALA A 145 9.32 19.01 0.37
N GLY A 146 9.27 18.37 1.55
CA GLY A 146 8.26 17.45 2.04
C GLY A 146 8.20 16.12 1.30
N LEU A 147 8.06 16.14 -0.02
CA LEU A 147 8.02 14.93 -0.86
C LEU A 147 9.42 14.56 -1.34
N HIS A 148 9.79 13.28 -1.19
CA HIS A 148 11.11 12.76 -1.55
C HIS A 148 11.08 11.40 -2.24
N ALA A 149 12.21 11.03 -2.87
CA ALA A 149 12.44 9.69 -3.37
C ALA A 149 12.52 8.63 -2.24
N SER A 150 12.34 7.37 -2.61
CA SER A 150 12.41 6.27 -1.64
C SER A 150 13.78 6.19 -1.00
N GLY A 151 13.81 6.14 0.33
CA GLY A 151 15.05 6.01 1.09
C GLY A 151 15.80 7.32 1.33
N THR A 152 15.30 8.46 0.83
CA THR A 152 15.85 9.79 1.13
C THR A 152 14.99 10.60 2.09
N CYS A 153 13.87 10.04 2.57
CA CYS A 153 13.13 10.66 3.66
C CYS A 153 13.95 10.66 4.94
N ASP A 154 14.00 11.83 5.58
CA ASP A 154 14.74 12.05 6.81
C ASP A 154 13.85 12.82 7.81
N GLY A 155 14.33 13.00 9.03
CA GLY A 155 13.59 13.72 10.07
C GLY A 155 12.31 13.00 10.47
N LEU A 156 11.22 13.76 10.62
CA LEU A 156 9.94 13.18 10.99
C LEU A 156 9.20 12.70 9.75
N ILE A 157 9.19 11.38 9.57
CA ILE A 157 8.47 10.75 8.46
C ILE A 157 6.98 10.76 8.75
N ILE A 158 6.24 11.53 7.95
CA ILE A 158 4.78 11.62 8.02
C ILE A 158 4.14 10.48 7.23
N MET A 159 4.73 10.12 6.08
CA MET A 159 4.30 8.99 5.27
C MET A 159 5.50 8.28 4.64
N GLN A 160 5.79 7.06 5.08
CA GLN A 160 6.93 6.27 4.56
C GLN A 160 6.76 5.84 3.10
N ARG A 161 5.51 5.68 2.65
CA ARG A 161 5.21 5.26 1.28
C ARG A 161 3.99 6.01 0.77
N VAL A 162 4.24 6.96 -0.12
CA VAL A 162 3.20 7.65 -0.87
C VAL A 162 2.56 6.64 -1.85
N PRO A 163 1.22 6.55 -1.90
CA PRO A 163 0.53 5.68 -2.83
C PRO A 163 0.81 6.09 -4.28
N LYS A 164 0.89 5.09 -5.16
CA LYS A 164 0.97 5.27 -6.60
C LYS A 164 -0.24 4.67 -7.28
N GLU A 165 -0.56 5.18 -8.46
CA GLU A 165 -1.55 4.57 -9.33
C GLU A 165 -1.17 3.10 -9.62
N ILE A 166 -2.15 2.22 -9.52
CA ILE A 166 -1.98 0.77 -9.64
C ILE A 166 -2.23 0.26 -11.05
N VAL A 167 -2.92 1.04 -11.89
CA VAL A 167 -3.23 0.70 -13.29
C VAL A 167 -2.38 1.55 -14.23
N ALA A 168 -1.49 0.90 -14.99
CA ALA A 168 -0.56 1.58 -15.90
C ALA A 168 -1.24 2.37 -17.03
N THR A 169 -2.49 2.04 -17.39
CA THR A 169 -3.25 2.77 -18.42
C THR A 169 -3.93 4.04 -17.87
N HIS A 170 -4.01 4.19 -16.55
CA HIS A 170 -4.58 5.37 -15.92
C HIS A 170 -3.52 6.47 -15.80
N PRO A 171 -3.92 7.75 -15.85
CA PRO A 171 -3.02 8.83 -15.53
C PRO A 171 -2.55 8.67 -14.07
N PRO A 172 -1.26 8.90 -13.79
CA PRO A 172 -0.75 8.76 -12.43
C PRO A 172 -1.32 9.85 -11.53
N TYR A 173 -1.29 9.61 -10.22
CA TYR A 173 -1.66 10.62 -9.25
C TYR A 173 -0.72 11.80 -9.32
N ARG A 174 -1.27 13.02 -9.41
CA ARG A 174 -0.47 14.25 -9.53
C ARG A 174 -0.76 15.20 -8.40
N TYR A 175 0.28 15.61 -7.68
CA TYR A 175 0.23 16.63 -6.65
C TYR A 175 0.70 17.97 -7.22
N LEU A 176 -0.08 19.01 -7.01
CA LEU A 176 0.28 20.39 -7.34
C LEU A 176 0.01 21.28 -6.14
N LYS A 177 1.04 21.97 -5.67
CA LYS A 177 0.86 23.03 -4.67
C LYS A 177 0.22 24.26 -5.33
N THR A 178 -0.75 24.84 -4.65
CA THR A 178 -1.36 26.13 -4.99
C THR A 178 -0.96 27.17 -3.93
N ALA A 179 -1.19 28.45 -4.19
CA ALA A 179 -0.84 29.53 -3.25
C ALA A 179 -1.39 29.32 -1.82
N THR A 180 -2.59 28.78 -1.69
CA THR A 180 -3.31 28.60 -0.40
C THR A 180 -3.58 27.14 -0.06
N GLY A 181 -3.12 26.18 -0.86
CA GLY A 181 -3.57 24.79 -0.74
C GLY A 181 -2.80 23.83 -1.63
N TYR A 182 -3.43 22.70 -1.93
CA TYR A 182 -2.93 21.72 -2.88
C TYR A 182 -4.08 21.11 -3.68
N THR A 183 -3.73 20.51 -4.80
CA THR A 183 -4.64 19.66 -5.58
C THR A 183 -3.96 18.33 -5.87
N ILE A 184 -4.63 17.23 -5.55
CA ILE A 184 -4.24 15.89 -6.01
C ILE A 184 -5.22 15.45 -7.09
N SER A 185 -4.73 15.22 -8.30
CA SER A 185 -5.53 14.71 -9.43
C SER A 185 -5.41 13.19 -9.51
N PHE A 186 -6.53 12.50 -9.65
CA PHE A 186 -6.62 11.04 -9.82
C PHE A 186 -7.86 10.67 -10.63
N THR A 187 -7.98 9.41 -11.04
CA THR A 187 -9.16 8.93 -11.80
C THR A 187 -9.82 7.76 -11.10
N LEU A 188 -11.15 7.73 -11.12
CA LEU A 188 -11.95 6.59 -10.71
C LEU A 188 -12.60 5.97 -11.94
N GLU A 189 -12.59 4.65 -12.04
CA GLU A 189 -13.26 3.98 -13.15
C GLU A 189 -14.77 4.07 -12.94
N GLY A 190 -15.28 3.73 -11.76
CA GLY A 190 -16.71 3.82 -11.40
C GLY A 190 -16.97 4.68 -10.16
N ALA A 191 -18.23 4.76 -9.76
CA ALA A 191 -18.62 5.48 -8.55
C ALA A 191 -18.19 4.73 -7.28
N VAL A 192 -17.80 5.50 -6.25
CA VAL A 192 -17.41 5.00 -4.92
C VAL A 192 -17.96 5.93 -3.86
N GLY A 193 -18.87 5.43 -3.03
CA GLY A 193 -19.59 6.28 -2.08
C GLY A 193 -20.32 7.40 -2.82
N ASP A 194 -20.09 8.65 -2.40
CA ASP A 194 -20.68 9.84 -3.01
C ASP A 194 -19.87 10.39 -4.20
N LEU A 195 -18.74 9.76 -4.54
CA LEU A 195 -17.89 10.17 -5.65
C LEU A 195 -18.36 9.49 -6.95
N SER A 196 -18.63 10.29 -7.98
CA SER A 196 -18.85 9.79 -9.33
C SER A 196 -17.56 9.20 -9.92
N GLY A 197 -17.71 8.27 -10.87
CA GLY A 197 -16.58 7.83 -11.69
C GLY A 197 -16.11 8.96 -12.61
N GLY A 198 -14.85 8.89 -13.06
CA GLY A 198 -14.23 9.87 -13.95
C GLY A 198 -13.01 10.55 -13.33
N ASN A 199 -12.77 11.80 -13.72
CA ASN A 199 -11.60 12.54 -13.28
C ASN A 199 -11.90 13.26 -11.95
N CYS A 200 -11.05 13.04 -10.96
CA CYS A 200 -11.23 13.48 -9.59
C CYS A 200 -10.11 14.40 -9.13
N ILE A 201 -10.47 15.39 -8.33
CA ILE A 201 -9.53 16.33 -7.72
C ILE A 201 -9.80 16.35 -6.21
N ALA A 202 -8.75 16.09 -5.44
CA ALA A 202 -8.76 16.22 -3.99
C ALA A 202 -8.08 17.53 -3.57
N LYS A 203 -8.79 18.28 -2.73
CA LYS A 203 -8.35 19.52 -2.09
C LYS A 203 -8.31 19.33 -0.56
N PRO A 204 -7.75 20.28 0.21
CA PRO A 204 -7.80 20.23 1.67
C PRO A 204 -9.22 20.03 2.20
N GLU A 205 -10.20 20.73 1.64
CA GLU A 205 -11.59 20.75 2.10
C GLU A 205 -12.41 19.55 1.62
N ASN A 206 -12.31 19.17 0.33
CA ASN A 206 -13.17 18.17 -0.25
C ASN A 206 -12.51 17.38 -1.40
N ILE A 207 -13.22 16.37 -1.87
CA ILE A 207 -12.90 15.63 -3.09
C ILE A 207 -14.08 15.79 -4.04
N THR A 208 -13.80 16.16 -5.28
CA THR A 208 -14.81 16.33 -6.32
C THR A 208 -14.44 15.52 -7.55
N CYS A 209 -15.41 14.82 -8.14
CA CYS A 209 -15.23 14.04 -9.35
C CYS A 209 -16.21 14.51 -10.43
N SER A 210 -15.75 14.47 -11.68
CA SER A 210 -16.58 14.71 -12.87
C SER A 210 -16.52 13.47 -13.78
N PRO A 211 -17.67 13.00 -14.30
CA PRO A 211 -17.70 11.97 -15.33
C PRO A 211 -16.99 12.40 -16.62
#